data_AF-A0A926JX62-F1
#
_entry.id   AF-A0A926JX62-F1
#
_cell.length_a   1.000
_cell.length_b   1.000
_cell.length_c   1.000
_cell.angle_alpha   90.00
_cell.angle_beta   90.00
_cell.angle_gamma   90.00
#
_symmetry.space_group_name_H-M   'P 1'
#
loop_
_entity.id
_entity.type
_entity.pdbx_description
1 polymer ?
#
loop_
_entity_poly.entity_id
_entity_poly.type
_entity_poly.pdbx_seq_one_letter_code
_entity_poly.pdbx_strand_id
1 'polypeptide(L)' 'MAGGSGRGQQHPIPPMPPSRRHCWVSGPREAPGPHPGIVLAWEQRGGAWFGLVSYYLEEDGVLAQQWLAGDLLTKVG' A
#
# COMPACT_ATOMS: atom_id res chain seq x y z
N MET A 1 19.01 38.82 -0.88
CA MET A 1 18.29 38.45 -2.11
C MET A 1 19.29 37.87 -3.09
N ALA A 2 19.45 36.55 -3.13
CA ALA A 2 20.27 35.87 -4.12
C ALA A 2 19.54 34.60 -4.54
N GLY A 3 18.83 34.67 -5.67
CA GLY A 3 18.36 33.51 -6.40
C GLY A 3 19.56 32.87 -7.09
N GLY A 4 19.91 31.65 -6.66
CA GLY A 4 21.04 30.89 -7.19
C GLY A 4 20.57 29.63 -7.91
N SER A 5 20.52 29.71 -9.24
CA SER A 5 20.81 28.67 -10.24
C SER A 5 20.56 27.20 -9.88
N GLY A 6 19.35 26.71 -10.13
CA GLY A 6 19.04 25.26 -10.22
C GLY A 6 19.12 24.69 -11.64
N ARG A 7 19.74 25.39 -12.60
CA ARG A 7 19.87 24.91 -13.98
C ARG A 7 21.13 24.06 -14.10
N GLY A 8 21.00 22.74 -14.00
CA GLY A 8 22.09 21.81 -14.33
C GLY A 8 22.18 20.55 -13.48
N GLN A 9 21.50 20.49 -12.34
CA GLN A 9 21.43 19.25 -11.57
C GLN A 9 20.33 18.37 -12.15
N GLN A 10 20.69 17.50 -13.09
CA GLN A 10 19.82 16.38 -13.50
C GLN A 10 19.68 15.49 -12.27
N HIS A 11 18.56 15.63 -11.55
CA HIS A 11 18.21 14.67 -10.50
C HIS A 11 17.94 13.33 -11.20
N PRO A 12 18.73 12.28 -10.95
CA PRO A 12 18.49 11.00 -11.57
C PRO A 12 17.08 10.54 -11.18
N ILE A 13 16.24 10.30 -12.18
CA ILE A 13 14.89 9.79 -11.94
C ILE A 13 15.07 8.41 -11.31
N PRO A 14 14.53 8.15 -10.10
CA PRO A 14 14.58 6.83 -9.53
C PRO A 14 13.93 5.82 -10.47
N PRO A 15 14.39 4.55 -10.48
CA PRO A 15 13.76 3.53 -11.29
C PRO A 15 12.26 3.46 -10.98
N MET A 16 11.45 3.25 -12.02
CA MET A 16 10.01 3.16 -11.85
C MET A 16 9.69 2.04 -10.85
N PRO A 17 8.92 2.31 -9.79
CA PRO A 17 8.58 1.30 -8.81
C PRO A 17 7.76 0.18 -9.48
N PRO A 18 7.79 -1.05 -8.93
CA PRO A 18 6.94 -2.12 -9.41
C PRO A 18 5.46 -1.70 -9.36
N SER A 19 4.66 -2.27 -10.26
CA SER A 19 3.23 -2.00 -10.31
C SER A 19 2.59 -2.39 -8.97
N ARG A 20 2.09 -1.36 -8.27
CA ARG A 20 1.32 -1.57 -7.05
C ARG A 20 -0.06 -2.07 -7.42
N ARG A 21 -0.58 -3.04 -6.66
CA ARG A 21 -1.87 -3.68 -6.96
C ARG A 21 -2.91 -3.17 -5.98
N HIS A 22 -4.01 -2.65 -6.51
CA HIS A 22 -5.18 -2.33 -5.70
C HIS A 22 -5.84 -3.62 -5.19
N CYS A 23 -6.33 -3.57 -3.96
CA CYS A 23 -7.05 -4.65 -3.33
C CYS A 23 -8.16 -4.10 -2.44
N TRP A 24 -9.13 -4.95 -2.15
CA TRP A 24 -10.09 -4.79 -1.08
C TRP A 24 -9.58 -5.57 0.14
N VAL A 25 -9.58 -4.91 1.30
CA VAL A 25 -9.21 -5.49 2.59
C VAL A 25 -10.48 -5.85 3.36
N SER A 26 -10.59 -7.12 3.76
CA SER A 26 -11.59 -7.54 4.74
C SER A 26 -11.09 -7.18 6.13
N GLY A 27 -11.82 -6.30 6.81
CA GLY A 27 -11.44 -5.80 8.13
C GLY A 27 -11.91 -6.70 9.27
N PRO A 28 -11.59 -6.33 10.53
CA PRO A 28 -12.04 -7.07 11.71
C PRO A 28 -13.56 -7.01 11.87
N ARG A 29 -14.15 -7.82 12.76
CA ARG A 29 -15.61 -7.92 12.91
C ARG A 29 -16.28 -6.58 13.21
N GLU A 30 -15.57 -5.71 13.92
CA GLU A 30 -16.00 -4.37 14.31
C GLU A 30 -16.08 -3.42 13.10
N ALA A 31 -15.26 -3.63 12.08
CA ALA A 31 -15.21 -2.85 10.85
C ALA A 31 -14.93 -3.79 9.64
N PRO A 32 -15.90 -4.61 9.20
CA PRO A 32 -15.66 -5.77 8.33
C PRO A 32 -15.20 -5.44 6.91
N GLY A 33 -15.32 -4.19 6.45
CA GLY A 33 -14.94 -3.78 5.09
C GLY A 33 -16.00 -4.16 4.04
N PRO A 34 -15.66 -4.09 2.74
CA PRO A 34 -14.31 -4.00 2.16
C PRO A 34 -13.70 -2.59 2.24
N HIS A 35 -12.46 -2.51 2.71
CA HIS A 35 -11.69 -1.27 2.77
C HIS A 35 -10.74 -1.14 1.57
N PRO A 36 -10.63 0.03 0.91
CA PRO A 36 -9.73 0.21 -0.22
C PRO A 36 -8.26 0.19 0.23
N GLY A 37 -7.44 -0.60 -0.45
CA GLY A 37 -6.02 -0.76 -0.13
C GLY A 37 -5.09 -0.94 -1.32
N ILE A 38 -3.80 -0.82 -1.05
CA ILE A 38 -2.71 -1.01 -2.00
C ILE A 38 -1.71 -2.01 -1.41
N VAL A 39 -1.44 -3.09 -2.15
CA VAL A 39 -0.41 -4.06 -1.78
C VAL A 39 0.98 -3.49 -2.10
N LEU A 40 1.85 -3.48 -1.09
CA LEU A 40 3.22 -2.99 -1.15
C LEU A 40 4.25 -4.11 -1.29
N ALA A 41 4.00 -5.26 -0.65
CA ALA A 41 4.89 -6.42 -0.67
C ALA A 41 4.11 -7.72 -0.43
N TRP A 42 4.74 -8.84 -0.78
CA TRP A 42 4.27 -10.19 -0.46
C TRP A 42 5.38 -10.96 0.24
N GLU A 43 5.01 -11.80 1.21
CA GLU A 43 5.92 -12.66 1.95
C GLU A 43 5.23 -13.99 2.28
N GLN A 44 5.96 -15.10 2.24
CA GLN A 44 5.46 -16.40 2.68
C GLN A 44 5.94 -16.72 4.10
N ARG A 45 5.02 -17.03 5.01
CA ARG A 45 5.29 -17.36 6.41
C ARG A 45 4.61 -18.67 6.78
N GLY A 46 5.40 -19.69 7.11
CA GLY A 46 4.86 -21.00 7.51
C GLY A 46 3.95 -21.64 6.45
N GLY A 47 4.21 -21.40 5.17
CA GLY A 47 3.40 -21.91 4.05
C GLY A 47 2.23 -21.01 3.63
N ALA A 48 1.85 -20.02 4.44
CA ALA A 48 0.79 -19.06 4.10
C ALA A 48 1.36 -17.76 3.50
N TRP A 49 0.61 -17.15 2.59
CA TRP A 49 0.97 -15.84 2.01
C TRP A 49 0.44 -14.70 2.87
N PHE A 50 1.28 -13.68 3.05
CA PHE A 50 0.93 -12.42 3.68
C PHE A 50 1.25 -11.27 2.74
N GLY A 51 0.36 -10.29 2.67
CA GLY A 51 0.56 -9.05 1.94
C GLY A 51 0.79 -7.89 2.90
N LEU A 52 1.81 -7.07 2.64
CA LEU A 52 1.93 -5.77 3.31
C LEU A 52 1.02 -4.80 2.58
N VAL A 53 0.03 -4.24 3.27
CA VAL A 53 -1.01 -3.42 2.65
C VAL A 53 -1.14 -2.09 3.39
N SER A 54 -1.19 -0.99 2.63
CA SER A 54 -1.71 0.28 3.11
C SER A 54 -3.17 0.40 2.72
N TYR A 55 -4.07 0.61 3.67
CA TYR A 55 -5.51 0.67 3.44
C TYR A 55 -6.18 1.67 4.37
N TYR A 56 -7.31 2.22 3.91
CA TYR A 56 -8.02 3.28 4.61
C TYR A 56 -9.28 2.74 5.29
N LEU A 57 -9.38 2.97 6.60
CA LEU A 57 -10.56 2.66 7.40
C LEU A 57 -11.47 3.90 7.39
N GLU A 58 -12.55 3.85 6.61
CA GLU A 58 -13.43 5.00 6.40
C GLU A 58 -14.13 5.46 7.69
N GLU A 59 -14.58 4.52 8.53
CA GLU A 59 -15.30 4.82 9.77
C GLU A 59 -14.44 5.61 10.78
N ASP A 60 -13.16 5.27 10.88
CA ASP A 60 -12.22 5.91 11.82
C ASP A 60 -11.42 7.06 11.19
N GLY A 61 -11.45 7.19 9.86
CA GLY A 61 -10.62 8.15 9.12
C GLY A 61 -9.12 7.85 9.19
N VAL A 62 -8.75 6.57 9.34
CA VAL A 62 -7.37 6.14 9.61
C VAL A 62 -6.74 5.44 8.40
N LEU A 63 -5.50 5.80 8.08
CA LEU A 63 -4.65 5.05 7.15
C LEU A 63 -3.78 4.08 7.95
N ALA A 64 -3.98 2.78 7.75
CA ALA A 64 -3.20 1.73 8.38
C ALA A 64 -2.24 1.08 7.38
N GLN A 65 -1.08 0.64 7.86
CA GLN A 65 -0.14 -0.18 7.10
C GLN A 65 0.22 -1.43 7.91
N GLN A 66 -0.13 -2.61 7.42
CA GLN A 66 0.12 -3.86 8.14
C GLN A 66 0.28 -5.07 7.22
N TRP A 67 0.82 -6.15 7.78
CA TRP A 67 0.83 -7.46 7.13
C TRP A 67 -0.48 -8.19 7.38
N LEU A 68 -1.21 -8.50 6.30
CA LEU A 68 -2.48 -9.24 6.34
C LEU A 68 -2.32 -10.60 5.69
N ALA A 69 -3.04 -11.59 6.21
CA ALA A 69 -3.16 -12.89 5.56
C ALA A 69 -3.80 -12.71 4.17
N GLY A 70 -3.32 -13.47 3.18
CA GLY A 70 -3.71 -13.28 1.78
C GLY A 70 -5.19 -13.54 1.51
N ASP A 71 -5.86 -14.33 2.36
CA ASP A 71 -7.31 -14.58 2.32
C ASP A 71 -8.16 -13.37 2.74
N LEU A 72 -7.56 -12.38 3.44
CA LEU A 72 -8.19 -11.09 3.74
C LEU A 72 -8.10 -10.09 2.58
N LEU A 73 -7.39 -10.44 1.49
CA LEU A 73 -7.09 -9.55 0.38
C LEU A 73 -7.79 -10.02 -0.89
N THR A 74 -8.71 -9.20 -1.41
CA THR A 74 -9.36 -9.45 -2.70
C THR A 74 -8.82 -8.52 -3.77
N LYS A 75 -8.43 -9.06 -4.92
CA LYS A 75 -7.92 -8.27 -6.05
C LYS A 75 -9.03 -7.40 -6.65
N VAL A 76 -8.71 -6.18 -7.05
CA VAL A 76 -9.60 -5.34 -7.88
C VAL A 76 -9.64 -5.89 -9.33
N GLY A 77 -10.85 -6.10 -9.85
CA GLY A 77 -11.11 -6.63 -11.20
C GLY A 77 -10.52 -5.80 -12.32
#